data_AF-A0AAV4EJ57-F1
#
_entry.id   AF-A0AAV4EJ57-F1
#
_cell.length_a   1.000
_cell.length_b   1.000
_cell.length_c   1.000
_cell.angle_alpha   90.00
_cell.angle_beta   90.00
_cell.angle_gamma   90.00
#
_symmetry.space_group_name_H-M   'P 1'
#
loop_
_entity.id
_entity.type
_entity.pdbx_description
1 polymer ?
#
loop_
_entity_poly.entity_id
_entity_poly.type
_entity_poly.pdbx_seq_one_letter_code
_entity_poly.pdbx_strand_id
1 'polypeptide(L)'
;MADAPPANCGVQDADKKLVYDRAADDLKDLKKKDFQFTINSGGAQDTATFEMVKNGEVIRRHQSSPYPAGALKLDSISVNADSCVVKLKKLKDINLNDYFCN
;
A
#
# COMPACT_ATOMS: atom_id res chain seq x y z
N MET A 1 -16.77 -6.30 -18.82
CA MET A 1 -17.19 -5.07 -18.11
C MET A 1 -17.24 -5.43 -16.64
N ALA A 2 -16.54 -4.82 -15.68
CA ALA A 2 -15.86 -3.55 -15.62
C ALA A 2 -14.46 -3.74 -15.01
N ASP A 3 -13.48 -2.99 -15.53
CA ASP A 3 -12.20 -2.81 -14.86
C ASP A 3 -12.51 -2.15 -13.51
N ALA A 4 -12.30 -2.87 -12.40
CA ALA A 4 -12.57 -2.30 -11.08
C ALA A 4 -11.70 -1.04 -10.93
N PRO A 5 -12.29 0.14 -10.62
CA PRO A 5 -11.58 1.42 -10.63
C PRO A 5 -10.29 1.29 -9.83
N PRO A 6 -9.11 1.74 -10.30
CA PRO A 6 -7.83 1.57 -9.58
C PRO A 6 -8.06 1.88 -8.09
N ALA A 7 -7.71 0.96 -7.20
CA ALA A 7 -7.97 1.13 -5.78
C ALA A 7 -7.31 2.46 -5.41
N ASN A 8 -8.13 3.46 -5.10
CA ASN A 8 -7.67 4.83 -4.94
C ASN A 8 -6.68 4.81 -3.78
N CYS A 9 -5.41 4.84 -4.14
CA CYS A 9 -4.27 4.87 -3.26
C CYS A 9 -4.08 6.36 -2.95
N GLY A 10 -4.40 6.75 -1.72
CA GLY A 10 -4.18 8.09 -1.19
C GLY A 10 -2.91 8.12 -0.37
N VAL A 11 -1.95 8.97 -0.73
CA VAL A 11 -0.76 9.21 0.08
C VAL A 11 -1.02 10.34 1.06
N GLN A 12 -0.82 10.09 2.36
CA GLN A 12 -0.77 11.13 3.38
C GLN A 12 0.65 11.21 3.93
N ASP A 13 1.47 12.04 3.28
CA ASP A 13 2.89 12.16 3.56
C ASP A 13 3.19 12.69 4.98
N ALA A 14 2.44 13.70 5.43
CA ALA A 14 2.57 14.30 6.76
C ALA A 14 2.33 13.28 7.88
N ASP A 15 1.32 12.42 7.70
CA ASP A 15 0.97 11.33 8.60
C ASP A 15 1.76 10.04 8.34
N LYS A 16 2.61 10.03 7.31
CA LYS A 16 3.40 8.88 6.86
C LYS A 16 2.55 7.63 6.64
N LYS A 17 1.37 7.79 6.05
CA LYS A 17 0.41 6.70 5.85
C LYS A 17 -0.11 6.67 4.42
N LEU A 18 -0.30 5.46 3.90
CA LEU A 18 -0.96 5.17 2.64
C LEU A 18 -2.37 4.70 2.96
N VAL A 19 -3.36 5.25 2.27
CA VAL A 19 -4.77 4.90 2.45
C VAL A 19 -5.24 4.27 1.16
N TYR A 20 -5.61 3.00 1.22
CA TYR A 20 -6.19 2.28 0.11
C TYR A 20 -7.69 2.17 0.32
N ASP A 21 -8.45 2.66 -0.65
CA ASP A 21 -9.89 2.57 -0.63
C ASP A 21 -10.37 1.11 -0.65
N ARG A 22 -11.38 0.79 0.16
CA ARG A 22 -12.09 -0.50 0.21
C ARG A 22 -13.57 -0.36 -0.15
N ALA A 23 -14.01 0.80 -0.66
CA ALA A 23 -15.41 1.04 -1.00
C ALA A 23 -15.89 0.21 -2.20
N ALA A 24 -14.95 -0.37 -2.97
CA ALA A 24 -15.29 -1.35 -3.99
C ALA A 24 -15.92 -2.62 -3.36
N ASP A 25 -17.01 -3.09 -3.97
CA ASP A 25 -17.80 -4.22 -3.46
C ASP A 25 -16.97 -5.50 -3.28
N ASP A 26 -15.94 -5.68 -4.11
CA ASP A 26 -15.00 -6.80 -4.01
C ASP A 26 -14.05 -6.71 -2.81
N LEU A 27 -13.83 -5.51 -2.26
CA LEU A 27 -12.87 -5.23 -1.18
C LEU A 27 -13.51 -5.16 0.21
N LYS A 28 -14.84 -5.02 0.30
CA LYS A 28 -15.59 -4.87 1.57
C LYS A 28 -15.47 -6.07 2.51
N ASP A 29 -15.31 -7.27 1.95
CA ASP A 29 -15.16 -8.51 2.73
C ASP A 29 -13.72 -8.79 3.17
N LEU A 30 -12.73 -8.05 2.65
CA LEU A 30 -11.32 -8.25 2.99
C LEU A 30 -11.03 -7.90 4.44
N LYS A 31 -10.32 -8.77 5.14
CA LYS A 31 -9.86 -8.53 6.51
C LYS A 31 -8.40 -8.10 6.48
N LYS A 32 -7.88 -7.62 7.60
CA LYS A 32 -6.46 -7.25 7.75
C LYS A 32 -5.48 -8.30 7.22
N LYS A 33 -5.77 -9.59 7.41
CA LYS A 33 -4.94 -10.71 6.93
C LYS A 33 -4.84 -10.82 5.40
N ASP A 34 -5.81 -10.24 4.71
CA ASP A 34 -5.96 -10.29 3.25
C ASP A 34 -5.17 -9.15 2.58
N PHE A 35 -4.61 -8.22 3.38
CA PHE A 35 -3.73 -7.15 2.93
C PHE A 35 -2.28 -7.50 3.26
N GLN A 36 -1.44 -7.54 2.24
CA GLN A 36 -0.02 -7.81 2.38
C GLN A 36 0.76 -6.59 1.92
N PHE A 37 1.67 -6.11 2.76
CA PHE A 37 2.60 -5.05 2.40
C PHE A 37 4.02 -5.59 2.55
N THR A 38 4.72 -5.68 1.43
CA THR A 38 6.06 -6.26 1.35
C THR A 38 7.03 -5.20 0.86
N ILE A 39 8.15 -5.03 1.57
CA ILE A 39 9.26 -4.20 1.11
C ILE A 39 10.29 -5.14 0.48
N ASN A 40 10.48 -5.02 -0.83
CA ASN A 40 11.45 -5.76 -1.61
C ASN A 40 12.74 -4.94 -1.69
N SER A 41 13.80 -5.43 -1.06
CA SER A 41 15.11 -4.79 -1.13
C SER A 41 15.89 -5.24 -2.35
N GLY A 42 16.23 -4.29 -3.22
CA GLY A 42 16.98 -4.51 -4.47
C GLY A 42 18.45 -4.11 -4.39
N GLY A 43 19.00 -3.91 -3.18
CA GLY A 43 20.37 -3.45 -2.97
C GLY A 43 20.44 -1.95 -2.70
N ALA A 44 20.61 -1.13 -3.74
CA ALA A 44 20.71 0.34 -3.60
C ALA A 44 19.34 1.02 -3.42
N GLN A 45 18.27 0.38 -3.89
CA GLN A 45 16.91 0.86 -3.82
C GLN A 45 15.99 -0.26 -3.31
N ASP A 46 14.95 0.14 -2.60
CA ASP A 46 13.85 -0.70 -2.15
C ASP A 46 12.59 -0.36 -2.96
N THR A 47 11.71 -1.33 -3.15
CA THR A 47 10.35 -1.12 -3.63
C THR A 47 9.37 -1.68 -2.63
N ALA A 48 8.24 -1.03 -2.44
CA ALA A 48 7.13 -1.58 -1.68
C ALA A 48 6.03 -2.08 -2.61
N THR A 49 5.55 -3.27 -2.33
CA THR A 49 4.41 -3.90 -3.00
C THR A 49 3.31 -4.10 -1.99
N PHE A 50 2.14 -3.57 -2.31
CA PHE A 50 0.91 -3.77 -1.57
C PHE A 50 -0.04 -4.67 -2.36
N GLU A 51 -0.48 -5.75 -1.75
CA GLU A 51 -1.34 -6.75 -2.38
C GLU A 51 -2.62 -6.95 -1.56
N MET A 52 -3.74 -7.03 -2.26
CA MET A 52 -5.03 -7.40 -1.70
C MET A 52 -5.38 -8.78 -2.22
N VAL A 53 -5.53 -9.74 -1.31
CA VAL A 53 -5.73 -11.16 -1.63
C VAL A 53 -7.12 -11.58 -1.18
N LYS A 54 -7.98 -12.00 -2.09
CA LYS A 54 -9.29 -12.56 -1.78
C LYS A 54 -9.29 -14.04 -2.11
N ASN A 55 -9.62 -14.90 -1.15
CA ASN A 55 -9.65 -16.36 -1.34
C ASN A 55 -8.36 -16.97 -1.91
N GLY A 56 -7.20 -16.37 -1.63
CA GLY A 56 -5.90 -16.82 -2.14
C GLY A 56 -5.50 -16.23 -3.50
N GLU A 57 -6.35 -15.42 -4.12
CA GLU A 57 -6.06 -14.74 -5.38
C GLU A 57 -5.77 -13.25 -5.15
N VAL A 58 -4.71 -12.74 -5.78
CA VAL A 58 -4.36 -11.31 -5.74
C VAL A 58 -5.34 -10.56 -6.64
N ILE A 59 -6.32 -9.89 -6.04
CA ILE A 59 -7.32 -9.10 -6.78
C ILE A 59 -6.85 -7.67 -7.06
N ARG A 60 -5.90 -7.17 -6.26
CA ARG A 60 -5.22 -5.88 -6.50
C ARG A 60 -3.77 -6.00 -6.10
N ARG A 61 -2.90 -5.42 -6.92
CA ARG A 61 -1.48 -5.21 -6.60
C ARG A 61 -1.12 -3.78 -6.94
N HIS A 62 -0.52 -3.09 -5.99
CA HIS A 62 0.03 -1.76 -6.17
C HIS A 62 1.50 -1.80 -5.79
N GLN A 63 2.38 -1.53 -6.75
CA GLN A 63 3.81 -1.42 -6.52
C GLN A 63 4.22 0.05 -6.56
N SER A 64 5.03 0.46 -5.59
CA SER A 64 5.66 1.78 -5.58
C SER A 64 6.85 1.84 -6.55
N SER A 65 7.18 3.06 -6.95
CA SER A 65 8.46 3.38 -7.57
C SER A 65 9.62 3.08 -6.61
N PRO A 66 10.80 2.74 -7.15
CA PRO A 66 11.98 2.48 -6.34
C PRO A 66 12.37 3.71 -5.52
N TYR A 67 12.53 3.53 -4.21
CA TYR A 67 13.00 4.54 -3.26
C TYR A 67 14.35 4.12 -2.68
N PRO A 68 15.13 5.04 -2.10
CA PRO A 68 16.42 4.70 -1.51
C PRO A 68 16.30 3.59 -0.47
N ALA A 69 17.20 2.59 -0.52
CA ALA A 69 17.13 1.46 0.39
C ALA A 69 17.22 1.90 1.86
N GLY A 70 16.40 1.27 2.70
CA GLY A 70 16.24 1.59 4.11
C GLY A 70 15.57 2.94 4.38
N ALA A 71 15.00 3.61 3.39
CA ALA A 71 14.31 4.89 3.61
C ALA A 71 12.92 4.73 4.24
N LEU A 72 12.26 3.59 4.01
CA LEU A 72 10.95 3.26 4.55
C LEU A 72 10.99 1.96 5.34
N LYS A 73 10.16 1.89 6.37
CA LYS A 73 9.87 0.66 7.11
C LYS A 73 8.38 0.57 7.37
N LEU A 74 7.83 -0.64 7.28
CA LEU A 74 6.44 -0.88 7.68
C LEU A 74 6.30 -0.63 9.18
N ASP A 75 5.39 0.25 9.57
CA ASP A 75 5.05 0.48 10.97
C ASP A 75 3.88 -0.39 11.39
N SER A 76 2.74 -0.21 10.72
CA SER A 76 1.52 -0.93 11.02
C SER A 76 0.56 -0.92 9.84
N ILE A 77 -0.25 -1.96 9.74
CA ILE A 77 -1.38 -2.02 8.81
C ILE A 77 -2.66 -2.04 9.64
N SER A 78 -3.57 -1.13 9.33
CA SER A 78 -4.88 -1.01 9.96
C SER A 78 -5.94 -1.07 8.89
N VAL A 79 -7.03 -1.78 9.17
CA VAL A 79 -8.16 -1.90 8.24
C VAL A 79 -9.39 -1.39 8.96
N ASN A 80 -10.03 -0.39 8.35
CA ASN A 80 -11.31 0.16 8.76
C ASN A 80 -12.42 -0.36 7.83
N ALA A 81 -13.68 -0.05 8.12
CA ALA A 81 -14.82 -0.45 7.30
C ALA A 81 -14.62 -0.05 5.82
N ASP A 82 -14.17 1.18 5.58
CA ASP A 82 -14.11 1.76 4.23
C ASP A 82 -12.69 1.82 3.62
N SER A 83 -11.64 1.62 4.42
CA SER A 83 -10.26 1.81 3.95
C SER A 83 -9.22 0.95 4.67
N CYS A 84 -8.13 0.63 3.96
CA CYS A 84 -6.93 0.03 4.51
C CYS A 84 -5.84 1.10 4.64
N VAL A 85 -5.36 1.34 5.86
CA VAL A 85 -4.34 2.32 6.17
C VAL A 85 -3.02 1.59 6.46
N VAL A 86 -2.03 1.78 5.61
CA VAL A 86 -0.66 1.31 5.81
C VAL A 86 0.17 2.47 6.35
N LYS A 87 0.58 2.39 7.62
CA LYS A 87 1.51 3.34 8.21
C LYS A 87 2.95 2.92 7.94
N LEU A 88 3.74 3.88 7.52
CA LEU A 88 5.15 3.73 7.21
C LEU A 88 5.98 4.62 8.13
N LYS A 89 7.15 4.12 8.51
CA LYS A 89 8.19 4.89 9.17
C LYS A 89 9.16 5.38 8.10
N LYS A 90 9.26 6.70 7.97
CA LYS A 90 10.32 7.36 7.21
C LYS A 90 11.60 7.40 8.05
N LEU A 91 12.62 6.70 7.57
CA LEU A 91 13.96 6.69 8.16
C LEU A 91 14.89 7.72 7.49
N LYS A 92 14.50 8.21 6.30
CA LYS A 92 15.16 9.29 5.57
C LYS A 92 14.16 10.39 5.20
N ASP A 93 14.69 11.55 4.83
CA ASP A 93 13.89 12.63 4.26
C ASP A 93 13.48 12.25 2.84
N ILE A 94 12.29 11.67 2.72
CA ILE A 94 11.69 11.25 1.45
C ILE A 94 10.20 11.59 1.45
N ASN A 95 9.67 11.87 0.27
CA ASN A 95 8.25 12.16 0.07
C ASN A 95 7.55 10.91 -0.46
N LEU A 96 6.59 10.36 0.30
CA LEU A 96 5.85 9.18 -0.10
C LEU A 96 5.09 9.40 -1.41
N ASN A 97 4.68 10.63 -1.70
CA ASN A 97 3.91 10.95 -2.91
C ASN A 97 4.75 10.84 -4.19
N ASP A 98 6.07 10.87 -4.07
CA ASP A 98 7.00 10.69 -5.19
C ASP A 98 7.09 9.20 -5.61
N TYR A 99 6.83 8.29 -4.65
CA TYR A 99 7.03 6.85 -4.85
C TYR A 99 5.74 6.05 -4.91
N PHE A 100 4.65 6.52 -4.30
CA PHE A 100 3.38 5.80 -4.19
C PHE A 100 2.27 6.53 -4.94
N CYS A 101 1.35 5.76 -5.54
CA CYS A 101 0.15 6.24 -6.21
C CYS A 101 0.40 7.17 -7.43
N ASN A 102 1.39 6.83 -8.26
CA ASN A 102 1.70 7.47 -9.55
C ASN A 102 1.22 6.60 -10.72
#